data_AF-A0A853IAV1-F1
#
_entry.id   AF-A0A853IAV1-F1
#
_cell.length_a   1.000
_cell.length_b   1.000
_cell.length_c   1.000
_cell.angle_alpha   90.00
_cell.angle_beta   90.00
_cell.angle_gamma   90.00
#
_symmetry.space_group_name_H-M   'P 1'
#
loop_
_entity.id
_entity.type
_entity.pdbx_description
1 polymer ?
#
loop_
_entity_poly.entity_id
_entity_poly.type
_entity_poly.pdbx_seq_one_letter_code
_entity_poly.pdbx_strand_id
1 'polypeptide(L)'
;MGNYGYNSEDTKSINLINKSLVEVLSEVEKRPLLWLSERNIQCLDSFLTGWFIGKGNQQKESDVLKGVQKFIEAKFKQTNTSLGWCDIIVSNVDPSETLDVFFSLFHEYIESPISK
;
A
#
# COMPACT_ATOMS: atom_id res chain seq x y z
N MET A 1 -17.72 40.87 -13.90
CA MET A 1 -17.68 39.83 -12.86
C MET A 1 -17.44 38.49 -13.54
N GLY A 2 -16.32 37.82 -13.26
CA GLY A 2 -16.02 36.51 -13.85
C GLY A 2 -16.81 35.42 -13.13
N ASN A 3 -17.66 34.71 -13.87
CA ASN A 3 -18.22 33.43 -13.43
C ASN A 3 -17.12 32.38 -13.58
N TYR A 4 -16.33 32.18 -12.51
CA TYR A 4 -15.56 30.96 -12.37
C TYR A 4 -16.55 29.84 -12.13
N GLY A 5 -16.81 29.04 -13.16
CA GLY A 5 -17.60 27.82 -13.07
C GLY A 5 -16.90 26.83 -12.15
N TYR A 6 -17.11 26.96 -10.86
CA TYR A 6 -16.80 25.93 -9.88
C TYR A 6 -18.02 25.02 -9.78
N ASN A 7 -18.09 24.04 -10.68
CA ASN A 7 -19.02 22.92 -10.51
C ASN A 7 -18.49 22.07 -9.35
N SER A 8 -19.24 21.99 -8.25
CA SER A 8 -18.95 21.11 -7.11
C SER A 8 -18.95 19.61 -7.48
N GLU A 9 -19.35 19.28 -8.71
CA GLU A 9 -19.36 17.93 -9.27
C GLU A 9 -17.99 17.50 -9.83
N ASP A 10 -17.05 18.44 -10.03
CA ASP A 10 -15.69 18.13 -10.55
C ASP A 10 -14.70 17.70 -9.46
N THR A 11 -15.06 17.83 -8.19
CA THR A 11 -14.32 17.18 -7.09
C THR A 11 -14.63 15.68 -7.08
N LYS A 12 -13.88 14.90 -7.86
CA LYS A 12 -13.82 13.44 -7.69
C LYS A 12 -13.35 13.14 -6.27
N SER A 13 -14.28 12.87 -5.36
CA SER A 13 -13.95 12.34 -4.05
C SER A 13 -13.32 10.96 -4.25
N ILE A 14 -12.06 10.81 -3.86
CA ILE A 14 -11.38 9.52 -3.96
C ILE A 14 -11.92 8.66 -2.82
N ASN A 15 -12.84 7.73 -3.14
CA ASN A 15 -13.31 6.73 -2.19
C ASN A 15 -12.48 5.45 -2.33
N LEU A 16 -11.54 5.24 -1.42
CA LEU A 16 -10.64 4.09 -1.43
C LEU A 16 -11.33 2.77 -1.06
N ILE A 17 -12.50 2.79 -0.41
CA ILE A 17 -13.14 1.55 0.06
C ILE A 17 -13.61 0.65 -1.09
N ASN A 18 -13.98 1.27 -2.21
CA ASN A 18 -14.49 0.58 -3.40
C ASN A 18 -13.37 0.16 -4.37
N LYS A 19 -12.11 0.48 -4.07
CA LYS A 19 -10.95 0.18 -4.93
C LYS A 19 -10.29 -1.14 -4.56
N SER A 20 -9.60 -1.78 -5.49
CA SER A 20 -8.71 -2.91 -5.17
C SER A 20 -7.50 -2.47 -4.35
N LEU A 21 -6.80 -3.39 -3.68
CA LEU A 21 -5.58 -3.10 -2.92
C LEU A 21 -4.52 -2.47 -3.83
N VAL A 22 -4.40 -2.94 -5.07
CA VAL A 22 -3.45 -2.40 -6.06
C VAL A 22 -3.75 -0.93 -6.36
N GLU A 23 -5.02 -0.59 -6.58
CA GLU A 23 -5.42 0.80 -6.81
C GLU A 23 -5.22 1.67 -5.55
N VAL A 24 -5.48 1.12 -4.37
CA VAL A 24 -5.27 1.83 -3.10
C VAL A 24 -3.80 2.15 -2.90
N LEU A 25 -2.92 1.16 -3.05
CA LEU A 25 -1.48 1.35 -2.94
C LEU A 25 -0.96 2.34 -3.99
N SER A 26 -1.48 2.30 -5.22
CA SER A 26 -1.14 3.29 -6.25
C SER A 26 -1.56 4.72 -5.88
N GLU A 27 -2.73 4.91 -5.26
CA GLU A 27 -3.17 6.23 -4.81
C GLU A 27 -2.38 6.73 -3.60
N VAL A 28 -2.00 5.82 -2.68
CA VAL A 28 -1.15 6.15 -1.53
C VAL A 28 0.25 6.54 -2.00
N GLU A 29 0.86 5.79 -2.91
CA GLU A 29 2.19 6.07 -3.45
C GLU A 29 2.25 7.43 -4.17
N LYS A 30 1.23 7.77 -4.97
CA LYS A 30 1.18 9.05 -5.68
C LYS A 30 1.15 10.25 -4.74
N ARG A 31 0.49 10.11 -3.58
CA ARG A 31 0.20 11.21 -2.65
C ARG A 31 0.24 10.72 -1.19
N PRO A 32 1.39 10.29 -0.66
CA PRO A 32 1.46 9.62 0.63
C PRO A 32 0.93 10.51 1.76
N LEU A 33 1.28 11.79 1.77
CA LEU A 33 0.83 12.75 2.80
C LEU A 33 -0.66 13.10 2.75
N LEU A 34 -1.39 12.68 1.72
CA LEU A 34 -2.86 12.79 1.69
C LEU A 34 -3.53 11.70 2.52
N TRP A 35 -2.87 10.54 2.65
CA TRP A 35 -3.46 9.33 3.22
C TRP A 35 -2.78 8.89 4.52
N LEU A 36 -1.49 9.20 4.65
CA LEU A 36 -0.64 8.83 5.77
C LEU A 36 -0.34 10.09 6.60
N SER A 37 -0.31 9.95 7.92
CA SER A 37 0.08 11.04 8.82
C SER A 37 1.53 11.47 8.60
N GLU A 38 2.39 10.53 8.23
CA GLU A 38 3.80 10.74 7.92
C GLU A 38 4.24 9.81 6.78
N ARG A 39 5.31 10.18 6.08
CA ARG A 39 5.90 9.35 5.01
C ARG A 39 6.81 8.28 5.62
N ASN A 40 6.22 7.29 6.29
CA ASN A 40 6.92 6.13 6.82
C ASN A 40 6.11 4.84 6.64
N ILE A 41 6.78 3.70 6.73
CA ILE A 41 6.18 2.38 6.46
C ILE A 41 5.18 1.95 7.55
N GLN A 42 5.36 2.36 8.80
CA GLN A 42 4.44 2.04 9.90
C GLN A 42 3.08 2.72 9.72
N CYS A 43 3.08 3.96 9.20
CA CYS A 43 1.86 4.66 8.83
C CYS A 43 1.13 3.94 7.68
N LEU A 44 1.86 3.40 6.71
CA LEU A 44 1.27 2.59 5.65
C LEU A 44 0.64 1.29 6.20
N ASP A 45 1.34 0.58 7.08
CA ASP A 45 0.83 -0.65 7.70
C ASP A 45 -0.46 -0.40 8.52
N SER A 46 -0.45 0.66 9.32
CA SER A 46 -1.62 1.11 10.07
C SER A 46 -2.78 1.51 9.16
N PHE A 47 -2.48 2.22 8.07
CA PHE A 47 -3.45 2.61 7.06
C PHE A 47 -4.10 1.39 6.40
N LEU A 48 -3.30 0.41 5.96
CA LEU A 48 -3.81 -0.82 5.34
C LEU A 48 -4.66 -1.63 6.31
N THR A 49 -4.25 -1.73 7.58
CA THR A 49 -5.05 -2.37 8.62
C THR A 49 -6.44 -1.74 8.73
N GLY A 50 -6.52 -0.40 8.81
CA GLY A 50 -7.79 0.32 8.85
C GLY A 50 -8.62 0.13 7.57
N TRP A 51 -7.96 0.14 6.41
CA TRP A 51 -8.63 -0.08 5.13
C TRP A 51 -9.23 -1.49 5.02
N PHE A 52 -8.51 -2.54 5.43
CA PHE A 52 -9.03 -3.91 5.46
C PHE A 52 -10.24 -4.05 6.38
N ILE A 53 -10.18 -3.43 7.57
CA ILE A 53 -11.31 -3.42 8.51
C ILE A 53 -12.53 -2.76 7.86
N GLY A 54 -12.35 -1.59 7.25
CA GLY A 54 -13.44 -0.85 6.62
C GLY A 54 -14.01 -1.54 5.38
N LYS A 55 -13.17 -2.22 4.58
CA LYS A 55 -13.58 -2.92 3.36
C LYS A 55 -14.36 -4.20 3.67
N GLY A 56 -14.13 -4.79 4.84
CA GLY A 56 -14.67 -6.08 5.24
C GLY A 56 -13.94 -7.26 4.59
N ASN A 57 -14.49 -8.47 4.76
CA ASN A 57 -13.84 -9.69 4.30
C ASN A 57 -13.79 -9.75 2.76
N GLN A 58 -12.61 -9.47 2.20
CA GLN A 58 -12.33 -9.53 0.76
C GLN A 58 -11.14 -10.44 0.52
N GLN A 59 -11.45 -11.71 0.27
CA GLN A 59 -10.46 -12.78 0.10
C GLN A 59 -9.37 -12.40 -0.91
N LYS A 60 -9.76 -11.81 -2.04
CA LYS A 60 -8.84 -11.39 -3.11
C LYS A 60 -7.78 -10.40 -2.62
N GLU A 61 -8.18 -9.38 -1.87
CA GLU A 61 -7.23 -8.35 -1.38
C GLU A 61 -6.30 -8.93 -0.31
N SER A 62 -6.82 -9.82 0.53
CA SER A 62 -6.02 -10.55 1.51
C SER A 62 -4.98 -11.44 0.83
N ASP A 63 -5.34 -12.10 -0.27
CA ASP A 63 -4.43 -12.96 -1.02
C ASP A 63 -3.33 -12.17 -1.72
N VAL A 64 -3.63 -10.98 -2.25
CA VAL A 64 -2.61 -10.05 -2.78
C VAL A 64 -1.61 -9.67 -1.69
N LEU A 65 -2.07 -9.22 -0.52
CA LEU A 65 -1.16 -8.82 0.55
C LEU A 65 -0.33 -10.00 1.08
N LYS A 66 -0.91 -11.21 1.15
CA LYS A 66 -0.16 -12.44 1.49
C LYS A 66 0.89 -12.79 0.43
N GLY A 67 0.61 -12.53 -0.85
CA GLY A 67 1.57 -12.68 -1.93
C GLY A 67 2.75 -11.73 -1.78
N VAL A 68 2.47 -10.46 -1.48
CA VAL A 68 3.49 -9.42 -1.19
C VAL A 68 4.34 -9.83 0.02
N GLN A 69 3.72 -10.29 1.11
CA GLN A 69 4.42 -10.82 2.28
C GLN A 69 5.45 -11.89 1.89
N LYS A 70 5.02 -12.94 1.17
CA LYS A 70 5.89 -14.04 0.75
C LYS A 70 7.00 -13.58 -0.20
N PHE A 71 6.70 -12.62 -1.06
CA PHE A 71 7.69 -12.05 -1.98
C PHE A 71 8.80 -11.32 -1.22
N ILE A 72 8.43 -10.50 -0.23
CA ILE A 72 9.36 -9.75 0.62
C ILE A 72 10.19 -10.72 1.48
N GLU A 73 9.57 -11.72 2.10
CA GLU A 73 10.27 -12.79 2.83
C GLU A 73 11.34 -13.46 1.97
N ALA A 74 11.02 -13.81 0.71
CA ALA A 74 11.97 -14.41 -0.21
C ALA A 74 13.11 -13.45 -0.58
N LYS A 75 12.81 -12.17 -0.86
CA LYS A 75 13.80 -11.15 -1.23
C LYS A 75 14.82 -10.89 -0.11
N PHE A 76 14.38 -10.85 1.14
CA PHE A 76 15.25 -10.66 2.29
C PHE A 76 15.77 -11.97 2.90
N LYS A 77 15.47 -13.13 2.30
CA LYS A 77 15.84 -14.47 2.80
C LYS A 77 15.34 -14.74 4.23
N GLN A 78 14.16 -14.22 4.57
CA GLN A 78 13.51 -14.36 5.88
C GLN A 78 12.26 -15.27 5.78
N THR A 79 12.34 -16.40 5.09
CA THR A 79 11.17 -17.27 4.80
C THR A 79 10.65 -18.10 5.98
N ASN A 80 11.33 -18.08 7.13
CA ASN A 80 10.94 -18.81 8.35
C ASN A 80 10.72 -17.86 9.54
N THR A 81 10.37 -16.61 9.25
CA THR A 81 10.15 -15.58 10.26
C THR A 81 8.67 -15.48 10.65
N SER A 82 8.39 -15.02 11.86
CA SER A 82 7.04 -14.59 12.26
C SER A 82 6.80 -13.10 11.97
N LEU A 83 7.80 -12.40 11.43
CA LEU A 83 7.75 -10.97 11.14
C LEU A 83 6.84 -10.69 9.93
N GLY A 84 6.04 -9.64 10.06
CA GLY A 84 5.31 -9.07 8.93
C GLY A 84 6.25 -8.34 7.96
N TRP A 85 5.79 -8.08 6.74
CA TRP A 85 6.52 -7.37 5.70
C TRP A 85 7.07 -6.02 6.17
N CYS A 86 6.32 -5.31 7.03
CA CYS A 86 6.71 -4.04 7.62
C CYS A 86 7.99 -4.22 8.47
N ASP A 87 7.97 -5.16 9.41
CA ASP A 87 9.11 -5.44 10.30
C ASP A 87 10.32 -5.98 9.54
N ILE A 88 10.09 -6.81 8.52
CA ILE A 88 11.16 -7.32 7.64
C ILE A 88 11.88 -6.14 6.97
N ILE A 89 11.13 -5.22 6.37
CA ILE A 89 11.73 -4.06 5.69
C ILE A 89 12.44 -3.14 6.69
N VAL A 90 11.80 -2.80 7.81
CA VAL A 90 12.39 -1.95 8.87
C VAL A 90 13.70 -2.53 9.39
N SER A 91 13.82 -3.85 9.48
CA SER A 91 15.02 -4.51 10.00
C SER A 91 16.18 -4.56 8.99
N ASN A 92 15.93 -4.37 7.69
CA ASN A 92 16.91 -4.59 6.62
C ASN A 92 17.21 -3.35 5.76
N VAL A 93 16.49 -2.26 5.95
CA VAL A 93 16.54 -1.06 5.08
C VAL A 93 16.77 0.19 5.94
N ASP A 94 17.43 1.21 5.37
CA ASP A 94 17.56 2.50 6.03
C ASP A 94 16.16 3.07 6.38
N PRO A 95 15.94 3.58 7.61
CA PRO A 95 14.63 4.09 8.03
C PRO A 95 14.01 5.09 7.04
N SER A 96 14.82 5.94 6.41
CA SER A 96 14.36 6.97 5.47
C SER A 96 13.91 6.41 4.11
N GLU A 97 14.32 5.18 3.78
CA GLU A 97 14.04 4.52 2.49
C GLU A 97 12.94 3.44 2.59
N THR A 98 12.57 3.02 3.81
CA THR A 98 11.66 1.89 4.06
C THR A 98 10.36 1.92 3.24
N LEU A 99 9.69 3.07 3.17
CA LEU A 99 8.43 3.20 2.43
C LEU A 99 8.65 3.06 0.91
N ASP A 100 9.74 3.61 0.38
CA ASP A 100 10.06 3.54 -1.04
C ASP A 100 10.45 2.13 -1.44
N VAL A 101 11.21 1.44 -0.58
CA VAL A 101 11.55 0.03 -0.78
C VAL A 101 10.30 -0.84 -0.77
N PHE A 102 9.32 -0.57 0.12
CA PHE A 102 8.04 -1.27 0.06
C PHE A 102 7.37 -1.13 -1.31
N PHE A 103 7.21 0.09 -1.82
CA PHE A 103 6.54 0.31 -3.10
C PHE A 103 7.33 -0.30 -4.27
N SER A 104 8.66 -0.22 -4.27
CA SER A 104 9.50 -0.89 -5.27
C SER A 104 9.26 -2.41 -5.28
N LEU A 105 9.27 -3.05 -4.11
CA LEU A 105 9.04 -4.50 -3.98
C LEU A 105 7.61 -4.88 -4.33
N PHE A 106 6.64 -4.01 -4.03
CA PHE A 106 5.26 -4.20 -4.43
C PHE A 106 5.10 -4.18 -5.96
N HIS A 107 5.70 -3.21 -6.66
CA HIS A 107 5.69 -3.18 -8.13
C HIS A 107 6.36 -4.40 -8.73
N GLU A 108 7.53 -4.79 -8.21
CA GLU A 108 8.20 -6.03 -8.65
C GLU A 108 7.30 -7.25 -8.48
N TYR A 109 6.55 -7.35 -7.39
CA TYR A 109 5.59 -8.44 -7.16
C TYR A 109 4.47 -8.43 -8.21
N ILE A 110 3.86 -7.27 -8.48
CA ILE A 110 2.76 -7.15 -9.45
C ILE A 110 3.22 -7.46 -10.89
N GLU A 111 4.45 -7.11 -11.24
CA GLU A 111 5.03 -7.41 -12.55
C GLU A 111 5.52 -8.86 -12.67
N SER A 112 5.85 -9.50 -11.54
CA SER A 112 6.35 -10.87 -11.50
C SER A 112 5.32 -11.88 -11.99
N PRO A 113 5.73 -12.93 -12.74
CA PRO A 113 4.85 -14.04 -13.13
C PRO A 113 4.21 -14.77 -11.94
N ILE A 114 4.75 -14.61 -10.74
CA ILE A 114 4.31 -15.26 -9.49
C ILE A 114 2.98 -14.66 -8.99
N SER A 115 2.59 -13.46 -9.44
CA SER A 115 1.35 -12.79 -9.02
C SER A 115 0.12 -13.13 -9.87
N LYS A 116 0.30 -13.84 -11.01
CA LYS A 116 -0.76 -14.16 -11.99
C LYS A 116 -1.29 -15.58 -11.86
#